data_AF-D9RAX5-F1
#
_entry.id   AF-D9RAX5-F1
#
_cell.length_a   1.000
_cell.length_b   1.000
_cell.length_c   1.000
_cell.angle_alpha   90.00
_cell.angle_beta   90.00
_cell.angle_gamma   90.00
#
_symmetry.space_group_name_H-M   'P 1'
#
loop_
_entity.id
_entity.type
_entity.pdbx_description
1 polymer ?
#
loop_
_entity_poly.entity_id
_entity_poly.type
_entity_poly.pdbx_seq_one_letter_code
_entity_poly.pdbx_strand_id
1 'polypeptide(L)'
;MCCPGNFTYYRDVNCKDLAIFHEATRELRGATYKPYLVATQEARGINFHFICNSFTMTRPPQNAITMVSIFKPFCKDSEKEKVRAVVTNICKMGCYKG
;
A
#
# COMPACT_ATOMS: atom_id res chain seq x y z
N MET A 1 12.58 13.96 -13.93
CA MET A 1 13.28 12.70 -14.23
C MET A 1 13.09 11.77 -13.04
N CYS A 2 12.44 10.61 -13.21
CA CYS A 2 12.32 9.59 -12.18
C CYS A 2 13.48 8.60 -12.38
N CYS A 3 14.39 8.49 -11.44
CA CYS A 3 15.48 7.52 -11.52
C CYS A 3 14.88 6.10 -11.39
N PRO A 4 15.27 5.14 -12.25
CA PRO A 4 14.83 3.77 -12.12
C PRO A 4 15.20 3.22 -10.73
N GLY A 5 14.22 2.63 -10.05
CA GLY A 5 14.38 2.10 -8.70
C GLY A 5 14.01 3.05 -7.56
N ASN A 6 13.65 4.31 -7.81
CA ASN A 6 13.06 5.19 -6.78
C ASN A 6 11.53 5.20 -6.84
N PHE A 7 10.89 5.55 -5.73
CA PHE A 7 9.47 5.85 -5.73
C PHE A 7 9.18 7.11 -6.54
N THR A 8 8.07 7.09 -7.27
CA THR A 8 7.50 8.28 -7.89
C THR A 8 7.09 9.30 -6.84
N TYR A 9 6.86 10.54 -7.26
CA TYR A 9 6.13 11.49 -6.42
C TYR A 9 4.75 10.95 -6.08
N TYR A 10 4.25 11.33 -4.90
CA TYR A 10 2.89 11.01 -4.49
C TYR A 10 1.89 11.71 -5.41
N ARG A 11 0.87 10.96 -5.80
CA ARG A 11 -0.29 11.42 -6.57
C ARG A 11 -1.57 10.89 -5.95
N ASP A 12 -2.71 11.44 -6.36
CA ASP A 12 -4.02 10.91 -5.96
C ASP A 12 -4.19 9.46 -6.41
N VAL A 13 -4.91 8.71 -5.57
CA VAL A 13 -5.24 7.31 -5.80
C VAL A 13 -6.31 7.21 -6.89
N ASN A 14 -6.08 6.38 -7.90
CA ASN A 14 -7.06 6.10 -8.95
C ASN A 14 -7.73 4.72 -8.78
N CYS A 15 -8.70 4.40 -9.63
CA CYS A 15 -9.45 3.14 -9.55
C CYS A 15 -8.58 1.87 -9.69
N LYS A 16 -7.49 1.93 -10.47
CA LYS A 16 -6.56 0.79 -10.63
C LYS A 16 -5.76 0.57 -9.35
N ASP A 17 -5.29 1.65 -8.74
CA ASP A 17 -4.57 1.59 -7.47
C ASP A 17 -5.48 1.05 -6.35
N LEU A 18 -6.75 1.49 -6.31
CA LEU A 18 -7.74 0.99 -5.35
C LEU A 18 -7.98 -0.52 -5.51
N ALA A 19 -8.05 -1.02 -6.74
CA ALA A 19 -8.23 -2.45 -6.96
C ALA A 19 -7.07 -3.28 -6.37
N ILE A 20 -5.83 -2.82 -6.55
CA ILE A 20 -4.64 -3.45 -5.97
C ILE A 20 -4.65 -3.32 -4.43
N PHE A 21 -5.03 -2.15 -3.93
CA PHE A 21 -5.13 -1.91 -2.50
C PHE A 21 -6.14 -2.85 -1.84
N HIS A 22 -7.35 -2.95 -2.40
CA HIS A 22 -8.40 -3.84 -1.89
C HIS A 22 -8.03 -5.32 -2.04
N GLU A 23 -7.38 -5.71 -3.14
CA GLU A 23 -6.85 -7.06 -3.31
C GLU A 23 -5.91 -7.43 -2.14
N ALA A 24 -4.96 -6.55 -1.81
CA ALA A 24 -3.95 -6.78 -0.78
C ALA A 24 -4.49 -6.67 0.65
N THR A 25 -5.44 -5.77 0.90
CA THR A 25 -5.88 -5.42 2.27
C THR A 25 -7.18 -6.11 2.71
N ARG A 26 -7.85 -6.86 1.81
CA ARG A 26 -9.13 -7.54 2.09
C ARG A 26 -9.11 -8.40 3.36
N GLU A 27 -7.98 -9.00 3.69
CA GLU A 27 -7.83 -9.91 4.83
C GLU A 27 -7.44 -9.20 6.13
N LEU A 28 -7.08 -7.91 6.07
CA LEU A 28 -6.76 -7.12 7.27
C LEU A 28 -8.02 -6.86 8.11
N ARG A 29 -7.92 -7.13 9.42
CA ARG A 29 -8.99 -6.94 10.40
C ARG A 29 -8.51 -6.04 11.54
N GLY A 30 -9.45 -5.42 12.25
CA GLY A 30 -9.15 -4.58 13.43
C GLY A 30 -8.72 -3.14 13.13
N ALA A 31 -8.45 -2.82 11.86
CA ALA A 31 -8.22 -1.46 11.40
C ALA A 31 -8.85 -1.25 10.01
N THR A 32 -9.35 -0.03 9.79
CA THR A 32 -9.83 0.43 8.49
C THR A 32 -8.79 1.38 7.91
N TYR A 33 -8.43 1.19 6.64
CA TYR A 33 -7.49 2.04 5.92
C TYR A 33 -8.19 2.67 4.72
N LYS A 34 -8.21 4.00 4.67
CA LYS A 34 -8.72 4.77 3.53
C LYS A 34 -7.56 5.42 2.78
N PRO A 35 -7.11 4.88 1.63
CA PRO A 35 -6.01 5.43 0.86
C PRO A 35 -6.41 6.74 0.17
N TYR A 36 -5.50 7.71 0.12
CA TYR A 36 -5.73 8.99 -0.57
C TYR A 36 -4.52 9.46 -1.40
N LEU A 37 -3.29 9.07 -1.05
CA LEU A 37 -2.11 9.26 -1.91
C LEU A 37 -1.43 7.92 -2.21
N VAL A 38 -0.79 7.84 -3.37
CA VAL A 38 0.02 6.70 -3.78
C VAL A 38 1.32 7.14 -4.45
N ALA A 39 2.41 6.45 -4.14
CA ALA A 39 3.66 6.48 -4.86
C ALA A 39 4.01 5.05 -5.31
N THR A 40 4.63 4.90 -6.47
CA THR A 40 4.98 3.58 -7.03
C THR A 40 6.46 3.47 -7.33
N GLN A 41 7.00 2.27 -7.29
CA GLN A 41 8.39 1.98 -7.66
C GLN A 41 8.41 0.68 -8.46
N GLU A 42 9.05 0.72 -9.63
CA GLU A 42 9.28 -0.47 -10.45
C GLU A 42 10.46 -1.29 -9.90
N ALA A 43 10.27 -2.60 -9.81
CA ALA A 43 11.25 -3.59 -9.37
C ALA A 43 11.04 -4.90 -10.16
N ARG A 44 11.08 -6.07 -9.51
CA ARG A 44 10.62 -7.36 -10.10
C ARG A 44 9.09 -7.50 -10.06
N GLY A 45 8.40 -6.38 -10.13
CA GLY A 45 7.00 -6.14 -9.83
C GLY A 45 6.82 -4.64 -9.60
N ILE A 46 5.73 -4.27 -8.92
CA ILE A 46 5.45 -2.89 -8.56
C ILE A 46 5.29 -2.82 -7.05
N ASN A 47 6.12 -2.00 -6.41
CA ASN A 47 5.92 -1.57 -5.03
C ASN A 47 4.98 -0.36 -5.04
N PHE A 48 4.00 -0.36 -4.13
CA PHE A 48 3.09 0.75 -3.89
C PHE A 48 3.26 1.23 -2.46
N HIS A 49 3.36 2.55 -2.28
CA HIS A 49 3.26 3.22 -0.99
C HIS A 49 1.97 4.01 -0.95
N PHE A 50 0.99 3.53 -0.18
CA PHE A 50 -0.26 4.24 0.03
C PHE A 50 -0.22 5.03 1.33
N ILE A 51 -0.52 6.32 1.27
CA ILE A 51 -0.83 7.10 2.47
C ILE A 51 -2.33 6.99 2.73
N CYS A 52 -2.66 6.54 3.93
CA CYS A 52 -4.00 6.22 4.35
C CYS A 52 -4.38 6.96 5.63
N ASN A 53 -5.64 7.38 5.70
CA ASN A 53 -6.28 7.63 6.99
C ASN A 53 -6.66 6.28 7.58
N SER A 54 -6.11 5.95 8.75
CA SER A 54 -6.40 4.71 9.46
C SER A 54 -7.27 4.96 10.69
N PHE A 55 -8.20 4.05 10.92
CA PHE A 55 -9.03 3.97 12.12
C PHE A 55 -8.82 2.59 12.74
N THR A 56 -8.23 2.53 13.93
CA THR A 56 -7.95 1.28 14.64
C THR A 56 -8.96 1.07 15.77
N MET A 57 -9.56 -0.12 15.83
CA MET A 57 -10.62 -0.48 16.79
C MET A 57 -10.06 -0.86 18.18
N THR A 58 -9.28 0.02 18.79
CA THR A 58 -8.82 -0.10 20.18
C THR A 58 -9.81 0.52 21.17
N ARG A 59 -9.57 0.35 22.48
CA ARG A 59 -10.25 1.11 23.54
C ARG A 59 -9.23 2.06 24.21
N PRO A 60 -9.26 3.38 23.97
CA PRO A 60 -10.15 4.11 23.05
C PRO A 60 -9.78 3.90 21.57
N PRO A 61 -10.70 4.13 20.61
CA PRO A 61 -10.39 4.07 19.18
C PRO A 61 -9.32 5.08 18.81
N GLN A 62 -8.46 4.73 17.85
CA GLN A 62 -7.33 5.59 17.46
C GLN A 62 -7.36 5.89 15.96
N ASN A 63 -7.21 7.18 15.64
CA ASN A 63 -6.99 7.67 14.28
C ASN A 63 -5.51 7.94 14.05
N ALA A 64 -5.01 7.59 12.87
CA ALA A 64 -3.65 7.90 12.49
C ALA A 64 -3.49 8.01 10.98
N ILE A 65 -2.47 8.75 10.55
CA ILE A 65 -1.96 8.64 9.18
C ILE A 65 -1.03 7.43 9.14
N THR A 66 -1.25 6.53 8.19
CA THR A 66 -0.43 5.32 8.02
C THR A 66 0.05 5.19 6.59
N MET A 67 1.28 4.75 6.42
CA MET A 67 1.81 4.27 5.16
C MET A 67 1.58 2.75 5.07
N VAL A 68 0.87 2.32 4.04
CA VAL A 68 0.66 0.90 3.72
C VAL A 68 1.49 0.59 2.47
N SER A 69 2.49 -0.27 2.64
CA SER A 69 3.34 -0.74 1.55
C SER A 69 2.77 -2.06 1.00
N ILE A 70 2.58 -2.11 -0.32
CA ILE A 70 2.06 -3.27 -1.03
C ILE A 70 3.04 -3.64 -2.15
N PHE A 71 3.26 -4.94 -2.33
CA PHE A 71 4.01 -5.46 -3.47
C PHE A 71 3.07 -6.24 -4.40
N LYS A 72 3.07 -5.88 -5.68
CA LYS A 72 2.42 -6.63 -6.75
C LYS A 72 3.49 -7.21 -7.68
N PRO A 73 3.78 -8.51 -7.61
CA PRO A 73 4.68 -9.15 -8.56
C PRO A 73 4.12 -9.15 -9.99
N PHE A 74 5.00 -9.15 -10.98
CA PHE A 74 4.59 -9.36 -12.37
C PHE A 74 4.11 -10.80 -12.56
N CYS A 75 3.08 -11.00 -13.38
CA CYS A 75 2.67 -12.34 -13.79
C CYS A 75 3.82 -13.00 -14.54
N LYS A 76 4.19 -14.23 -14.17
CA LYS A 76 5.07 -15.07 -14.99
C LYS A 76 4.23 -15.84 -15.99
N ASP A 77 4.64 -15.87 -17.25
CA ASP A 77 3.90 -16.50 -18.35
C ASP A 77 3.61 -18.00 -18.16
N SER A 78 4.34 -18.68 -17.27
CA SER A 78 4.24 -20.13 -17.05
C SER A 78 3.19 -20.57 -16.04
N GLU A 79 2.64 -19.67 -15.21
CA GLU A 79 1.64 -20.02 -14.20
C GLU A 79 0.42 -19.10 -14.33
N LYS A 80 -0.71 -19.67 -14.72
CA LYS A 80 -2.03 -19.01 -14.76
C LYS A 80 -2.53 -18.54 -13.38
N GLU A 81 -1.68 -18.62 -12.36
CA GLU A 81 -1.94 -18.09 -11.03
C GLU A 81 -1.49 -16.62 -11.02
N LYS A 82 -2.46 -15.72 -11.16
CA LYS A 82 -2.25 -14.29 -10.89
C LYS A 82 -1.70 -14.16 -9.48
N VAL A 83 -0.40 -13.93 -9.35
CA VAL A 83 0.22 -13.75 -8.04
C VAL A 83 -0.40 -12.52 -7.38
N ARG A 84 -0.98 -12.72 -6.20
CA ARG A 84 -1.80 -11.71 -5.52
C ARG A 84 -0.96 -10.53 -5.06
N ALA A 85 -1.59 -9.36 -4.97
CA ALA A 85 -1.00 -8.23 -4.27
C ALA A 85 -0.88 -8.58 -2.78
N VAL A 86 0.26 -8.27 -2.16
CA VAL A 86 0.48 -8.55 -0.73
C VAL A 86 0.91 -7.29 0.01
N VAL A 87 0.39 -7.11 1.22
CA VAL A 87 0.85 -6.07 2.13
C VAL A 87 2.22 -6.48 2.68
N THR A 88 3.22 -5.64 2.48
CA THR A 88 4.60 -5.89 2.95
C THR A 88 4.91 -5.14 4.23
N ASN A 89 4.28 -3.97 4.45
CA ASN A 89 4.47 -3.18 5.66
C ASN A 89 3.26 -2.27 5.93
N ILE A 90 2.99 -1.99 7.21
CA ILE A 90 2.06 -0.96 7.65
C ILE A 90 2.76 -0.15 8.75
N CYS A 91 2.96 1.15 8.51
CA CYS A 91 3.65 2.03 9.44
C CYS A 91 2.80 3.25 9.76
N LYS A 92 2.68 3.58 11.06
CA LYS A 92 2.07 4.85 11.49
C LYS A 92 3.04 5.99 11.23
N MET A 93 2.60 6.97 10.45
CA MET A 93 3.37 8.19 10.18
C MET A 93 3.45 9.02 11.47
N GLY A 94 4.65 9.48 11.82
CA GLY A 94 4.93 10.16 13.08
C GLY A 94 5.51 9.26 14.18
N CYS A 95 5.78 7.98 13.92
CA CYS A 95 6.54 7.11 14.82
C CYS A 95 8.08 7.27 14.71
N TYR A 96 8.58 8.35 14.09
CA TYR A 96 9.99 8.72 14.22
C TYR A 96 10.22 9.25 15.63
N LYS A 97 10.74 8.39 16.51
CA LYS A 97 11.51 8.87 17.65
C LYS A 97 12.78 9.49 17.07
N GLY A 98 12.95 10.80 17.28
CA GLY A 98 14.26 11.43 17.15
C GLY A 98 15.26 10.83 18.12
#